data_AF-A0A392N6P5-F1
#
_entry.id   AF-A0A392N6P5-F1
#
_cell.length_a   1.000
_cell.length_b   1.000
_cell.length_c   1.000
_cell.angle_alpha   90.00
_cell.angle_beta   90.00
_cell.angle_gamma   90.00
#
_symmetry.space_group_name_H-M   'P 1'
#
loop_
_entity.id
_entity.type
_entity.pdbx_description
1 polymer ?
#
loop_
_entity_poly.entity_id
_entity_poly.type
_entity_poly.pdbx_seq_one_letter_code
_entity_poly.pdbx_strand_id
1 'polypeptide(L)'
;MLRSLTVVKILVLTGSLFSGPLFLTFSFLNTVAVAYNSTAALPFGTIMVIFLIWTLVTSPLLVLGGIAGKNSRSEFQAPSKTNKYPREIPQLTWYRSTLAQMAMAGFLPFSAIYVELYYIFASVWGHQIYTIYSILFIIFIILLIVTAFVNVALTYFQLAAEDHEWWWRSFLCGGST
;
A
#
# COMPACT_ATOMS: atom_id res chain seq x y z
N MET A 1 -15.34 -19.51 21.92
CA MET A 1 -16.39 -18.74 21.23
C MET A 1 -15.97 -17.31 20.90
N LEU A 2 -15.41 -16.53 21.84
CA LEU A 2 -14.90 -15.16 21.60
C LEU A 2 -13.86 -15.05 20.46
N ARG A 3 -12.91 -15.98 20.38
CA ARG A 3 -11.82 -15.96 19.38
C ARG A 3 -12.29 -16.18 17.93
N SER A 4 -13.41 -16.88 17.70
CA SER A 4 -13.94 -17.06 16.33
C SER A 4 -14.71 -15.82 15.86
N LEU A 5 -15.46 -15.17 16.75
CA LEU A 5 -16.15 -13.91 16.47
C LEU A 5 -15.17 -12.78 16.08
N THR A 6 -14.00 -12.72 16.71
CA THR A 6 -12.96 -11.75 16.34
C THR A 6 -12.39 -12.01 14.94
N VAL A 7 -12.16 -13.28 14.58
CA VAL A 7 -11.63 -13.63 13.24
C VAL A 7 -12.65 -13.29 12.14
N VAL A 8 -13.93 -13.56 12.35
CA VAL A 8 -14.99 -13.21 11.40
C VAL A 8 -15.07 -11.68 11.22
N LYS A 9 -15.02 -10.91 12.31
CA LYS A 9 -14.99 -9.43 12.24
C LYS A 9 -13.79 -8.91 11.45
N ILE A 10 -12.61 -9.47 11.66
CA ILE A 10 -11.40 -9.08 10.93
C ILE A 10 -11.54 -9.42 9.44
N LEU A 11 -12.04 -10.61 9.10
CA LEU A 11 -12.27 -11.00 7.71
C LEU A 11 -13.23 -10.07 6.99
N VAL A 12 -14.36 -9.72 7.62
CA VAL A 12 -15.32 -8.77 7.05
C VAL A 12 -14.71 -7.38 6.90
N LEU A 13 -13.95 -6.91 7.91
CA LEU A 13 -13.28 -5.62 7.84
C LEU A 13 -12.27 -5.58 6.68
N THR A 14 -11.40 -6.59 6.54
CA THR A 14 -10.41 -6.66 5.47
C THR A 14 -11.07 -6.75 4.09
N GLY A 15 -12.12 -7.56 3.96
CA GLY A 15 -12.87 -7.70 2.70
C GLY A 15 -13.55 -6.39 2.29
N SER A 16 -14.17 -5.68 3.23
CA SER A 16 -14.88 -4.41 2.97
C SER A 16 -13.94 -3.24 2.74
N LEU A 17 -12.77 -3.20 3.39
CA LEU A 17 -11.82 -2.09 3.27
C LEU A 17 -11.26 -1.95 1.84
N PHE A 18 -11.02 -3.07 1.17
CA PHE A 18 -10.54 -3.07 -0.22
C PHE A 18 -11.69 -2.95 -1.23
N SER A 19 -12.78 -3.68 -0.99
CA SER A 19 -13.91 -3.79 -1.92
C SER A 19 -14.79 -2.54 -1.94
N GLY A 20 -15.00 -1.89 -0.79
CA GLY A 20 -15.86 -0.72 -0.67
C GLY A 20 -15.42 0.47 -1.53
N PRO A 21 -14.16 0.93 -1.41
CA PRO A 21 -13.65 2.03 -2.22
C PRO A 21 -13.68 1.73 -3.73
N LEU A 22 -13.31 0.52 -4.14
CA LEU A 22 -13.34 0.10 -5.55
C LEU A 22 -14.75 0.12 -6.13
N PHE A 23 -15.74 -0.37 -5.37
CA PHE A 23 -17.14 -0.33 -5.81
C PHE A 23 -17.67 1.10 -5.90
N LEU A 24 -17.28 1.98 -4.97
CA LEU A 24 -17.65 3.39 -4.98
C LEU A 24 -17.06 4.13 -6.18
N THR A 25 -15.77 3.98 -6.44
CA THR A 25 -15.12 4.63 -7.60
C THR A 25 -15.68 4.10 -8.91
N PHE A 26 -15.90 2.79 -9.03
CA PHE A 26 -16.55 2.18 -10.18
C PHE A 26 -17.96 2.74 -10.39
N SER A 27 -18.79 2.80 -9.34
CA SER A 27 -20.17 3.30 -9.44
C SER A 27 -20.22 4.77 -9.86
N PHE A 28 -19.31 5.59 -9.32
CA PHE A 28 -19.17 6.99 -9.72
C PHE A 28 -18.77 7.12 -11.19
N LEU A 29 -17.70 6.44 -11.61
CA LEU A 29 -17.23 6.47 -12.99
C LEU A 29 -18.27 5.95 -13.98
N ASN A 30 -18.98 4.87 -13.62
CA ASN A 30 -20.03 4.31 -14.46
C ASN A 30 -21.25 5.25 -14.57
N THR A 31 -21.61 5.95 -13.48
CA THR A 31 -22.67 6.98 -13.51
C THR A 31 -22.32 8.13 -14.45
N VAL A 32 -21.07 8.59 -14.41
CA VAL A 32 -20.55 9.61 -15.34
C VAL A 32 -20.56 9.10 -16.78
N ALA A 33 -20.10 7.86 -17.01
CA ALA A 33 -20.09 7.25 -18.35
C ALA A 33 -21.50 7.15 -18.95
N VAL A 34 -22.50 6.79 -18.15
CA VAL A 34 -23.92 6.77 -18.57
C VAL A 34 -24.42 8.18 -18.89
N ALA A 35 -24.10 9.18 -18.07
CA ALA A 35 -24.52 10.57 -18.30
C ALA A 35 -24.00 11.14 -19.63
N TYR A 36 -22.79 10.77 -20.04
CA TYR A 36 -22.19 11.19 -21.32
C TYR A 36 -22.49 10.25 -22.50
N ASN A 37 -23.38 9.25 -22.35
CA ASN A 37 -23.64 8.22 -23.37
C ASN A 37 -22.34 7.61 -23.94
N SER A 38 -21.35 7.39 -23.08
CA SER A 38 -20.06 6.84 -23.49
C SER A 38 -20.20 5.35 -23.79
N THR A 39 -19.52 4.86 -24.83
CA THR A 39 -19.41 3.42 -25.14
C THR A 39 -18.74 2.61 -24.02
N ALA A 40 -18.09 3.28 -23.08
CA ALA A 40 -17.52 2.69 -21.86
C ALA A 40 -18.55 2.47 -20.74
N ALA A 41 -19.79 2.97 -20.88
CA ALA A 41 -20.85 2.75 -19.91
C ALA A 41 -21.26 1.27 -19.92
N LEU A 42 -21.14 0.62 -18.76
CA LEU A 42 -21.50 -0.79 -18.64
C LEU A 42 -23.01 -0.92 -18.41
N PRO A 43 -23.72 -1.75 -19.21
CA PRO A 43 -25.12 -2.01 -18.97
C PRO A 43 -25.30 -2.76 -17.64
N PHE A 44 -26.44 -2.56 -16.98
CA PHE A 44 -26.72 -3.08 -15.63
C PHE A 44 -26.48 -4.60 -15.50
N GLY A 45 -26.82 -5.37 -16.54
CA GLY A 45 -26.57 -6.82 -16.56
C GLY A 45 -25.10 -7.20 -16.39
N THR A 46 -24.19 -6.49 -17.07
CA THR A 46 -22.75 -6.75 -16.98
C THR A 46 -22.21 -6.39 -15.59
N ILE A 47 -22.71 -5.31 -14.99
CA ILE A 47 -22.35 -4.92 -13.61
C ILE A 47 -22.74 -6.02 -12.63
N MET A 48 -23.93 -6.60 -12.78
CA MET A 48 -24.42 -7.67 -11.92
C MET A 48 -23.58 -8.96 -12.07
N VAL A 49 -23.17 -9.29 -13.29
CA VAL A 49 -22.27 -10.43 -13.58
C VAL A 49 -20.89 -10.22 -12.97
N ILE A 50 -20.29 -9.03 -13.13
CA ILE A 50 -19.00 -8.70 -12.52
C ILE A 50 -19.07 -8.80 -10.99
N PHE A 51 -20.13 -8.26 -10.38
CA PHE A 51 -20.34 -8.34 -8.94
C PHE A 51 -20.52 -9.79 -8.46
N LEU A 52 -21.26 -10.62 -9.21
CA LEU A 52 -21.44 -12.03 -8.91
C LEU A 52 -20.12 -12.80 -8.97
N ILE A 53 -19.35 -12.65 -10.06
CA ILE A 53 -18.05 -13.31 -10.21
C ILE A 53 -17.10 -12.88 -9.08
N TRP A 54 -17.07 -11.57 -8.79
CA TRP A 54 -16.23 -11.03 -7.74
C TRP A 54 -16.61 -11.58 -6.35
N THR A 55 -17.89 -11.58 -5.99
CA THR A 55 -18.34 -12.12 -4.69
C THR A 55 -18.15 -13.63 -4.58
N LEU A 56 -18.40 -14.39 -5.65
CA LEU A 56 -18.20 -15.85 -5.70
C LEU A 56 -16.73 -16.25 -5.64
N VAL A 57 -15.81 -15.44 -6.18
CA VAL A 57 -14.37 -15.75 -6.13
C VAL A 57 -13.73 -15.20 -4.86
N THR A 58 -14.04 -13.96 -4.48
CA THR A 58 -13.42 -13.32 -3.31
C THR A 58 -13.90 -13.91 -2.00
N SER A 59 -15.18 -14.30 -1.86
CA SER A 59 -15.65 -14.87 -0.59
C SER A 59 -14.99 -16.21 -0.20
N PRO A 60 -14.88 -17.24 -1.07
CA PRO A 60 -14.18 -18.47 -0.71
C PRO A 60 -12.68 -18.23 -0.54
N LEU A 61 -12.07 -17.37 -1.36
CA LEU A 61 -10.63 -17.08 -1.24
C LEU A 61 -10.30 -16.37 0.07
N LEU A 62 -11.16 -15.46 0.52
CA LEU A 62 -11.02 -14.74 1.79
C LEU A 62 -11.21 -15.69 2.98
N VAL A 63 -12.17 -16.60 2.91
CA VAL A 63 -12.39 -17.63 3.94
C VAL A 63 -11.22 -18.63 3.98
N LEU A 64 -10.76 -19.12 2.83
CA LEU A 64 -9.61 -20.02 2.73
C LEU A 64 -8.32 -19.35 3.23
N GLY A 65 -8.08 -18.09 2.86
CA GLY A 65 -6.98 -17.29 3.36
C GLY A 65 -7.07 -17.06 4.88
N GLY A 66 -8.28 -16.85 5.40
CA GLY A 66 -8.55 -16.75 6.84
C GLY A 66 -8.25 -18.05 7.61
N ILE A 67 -8.62 -19.20 7.05
CA ILE A 67 -8.35 -20.53 7.63
C ILE A 67 -6.86 -20.84 7.57
N ALA A 68 -6.22 -20.63 6.42
CA ALA A 68 -4.78 -20.82 6.25
C ALA A 68 -3.98 -19.93 7.21
N GLY A 69 -4.33 -18.64 7.31
CA GLY A 69 -3.71 -17.71 8.26
C GLY A 69 -3.97 -18.06 9.73
N LYS A 70 -5.06 -18.76 10.05
CA LYS A 70 -5.31 -19.27 11.41
C LYS A 70 -4.44 -20.49 11.73
N ASN A 71 -4.26 -21.41 10.77
CA ASN A 71 -3.48 -22.64 10.97
C ASN A 71 -1.97 -22.40 10.91
N SER A 72 -1.50 -21.44 10.11
CA SER A 72 -0.07 -21.10 9.99
C SER A 72 0.44 -20.16 11.07
N ARG A 73 -0.39 -19.78 12.06
CA ARG A 73 0.07 -19.00 13.22
C ARG A 73 0.95 -19.87 14.10
N SER A 74 2.25 -19.85 13.84
CA SER A 74 3.24 -20.10 14.88
C SER A 74 3.03 -19.05 15.96
N GLU A 75 3.03 -19.47 17.23
CA GLU A 75 2.95 -18.54 18.36
C GLU A 75 4.11 -17.55 18.21
N PHE A 76 3.79 -16.26 18.04
CA PHE A 76 4.81 -15.23 17.83
C PHE A 76 5.70 -15.18 19.07
N GLN A 77 6.79 -15.92 19.04
CA GLN A 77 7.83 -15.86 20.05
C GLN A 77 8.61 -14.59 19.78
N ALA A 78 8.24 -13.53 20.50
CA ALA A 78 9.05 -12.33 20.54
C ALA A 78 10.47 -12.72 20.97
N PRO A 79 11.52 -12.33 20.22
CA PRO A 79 12.89 -12.72 20.50
C PRO A 79 13.41 -12.19 21.85
N SER A 80 12.66 -11.28 22.49
CA SER A 80 12.97 -10.73 23.80
C SER A 80 11.72 -10.60 24.67
N LYS A 81 11.90 -10.75 25.99
CA LYS A 81 10.85 -10.44 26.97
C LYS A 81 10.55 -8.94 26.91
N THR A 82 9.31 -8.59 26.63
CA THR A 82 8.87 -7.19 26.66
C THR A 82 8.79 -6.71 28.11
N ASN A 83 9.34 -5.53 28.39
CA ASN A 83 9.19 -4.89 29.69
C ASN A 83 7.74 -4.36 29.82
N LYS A 84 7.16 -4.43 31.01
CA LYS A 84 5.77 -4.05 31.27
C LYS A 84 5.53 -2.54 31.18
N TYR A 85 6.60 -1.76 31.32
CA TYR A 85 6.60 -0.32 31.14
C TYR A 85 7.39 0.05 29.88
N PRO A 86 6.83 0.90 29.00
CA PRO A 86 7.58 1.46 27.88
C PRO A 86 8.73 2.29 28.46
N ARG A 87 9.94 2.08 27.94
CA ARG A 87 11.11 2.85 28.34
C ARG A 87 10.97 4.26 27.76
N GLU A 88 11.45 5.27 28.49
CA GLU A 88 11.41 6.65 28.01
C GLU A 88 12.25 6.79 26.74
N ILE A 89 11.63 7.35 25.69
CA ILE A 89 12.29 7.61 24.41
C ILE A 89 13.28 8.77 24.63
N PRO A 90 14.58 8.59 24.37
CA PRO A 90 15.56 9.66 24.55
C PRO A 90 15.19 10.85 23.66
N GLN A 91 15.41 12.08 24.12
CA GLN A 91 15.13 13.26 23.29
C GLN A 91 16.08 13.28 22.07
N LEU A 92 15.53 12.99 20.90
CA LEU A 92 16.28 13.03 19.63
C LEU A 92 16.50 14.48 19.19
N THR A 93 17.71 14.78 18.71
CA THR A 93 18.06 16.08 18.11
C THR A 93 17.21 16.38 16.87
N TRP A 94 16.99 17.66 16.55
CA TRP A 94 16.11 18.14 15.46
C TRP A 94 16.24 17.40 14.11
N TYR A 95 17.47 17.03 13.70
CA TYR A 95 17.72 16.32 12.44
C TYR A 95 17.23 14.85 12.44
N ARG A 96 16.98 14.26 13.61
CA ARG A 96 16.38 12.92 13.76
C ARG A 96 14.88 12.98 14.08
N SER A 97 14.27 14.17 14.01
CA SER A 97 12.82 14.31 14.14
C SER A 97 12.10 13.55 13.02
N THR A 98 10.89 13.08 13.31
CA THR A 98 10.05 12.32 12.39
C THR A 98 9.88 12.99 11.04
N LEU A 99 9.65 14.31 11.05
CA LEU A 99 9.44 15.10 9.84
C LEU A 99 10.72 15.26 9.02
N ALA A 100 11.87 15.48 9.66
CA ALA A 100 13.15 15.56 8.96
C ALA A 100 13.52 14.22 8.31
N GLN A 101 13.27 13.11 8.99
CA GLN A 101 13.47 11.77 8.43
C GLN A 101 12.55 11.48 7.24
N MET A 102 11.27 11.87 7.33
CA MET A 102 10.31 11.74 6.21
C MET A 102 10.73 12.57 5.00
N ALA A 103 11.15 13.82 5.20
CA ALA A 103 11.62 14.68 4.13
C ALA A 103 12.89 14.12 3.45
N MET A 104 13.84 13.60 4.24
CA MET A 104 15.04 12.94 3.70
C MET A 104 14.69 11.65 2.95
N ALA A 105 13.72 10.87 3.44
CA ALA A 105 13.26 9.64 2.80
C ALA A 105 12.59 9.91 1.44
N GLY A 106 11.77 10.96 1.37
CA GLY A 106 11.01 11.34 0.18
C GLY A 106 11.86 11.94 -0.94
N PHE A 107 13.02 12.54 -0.62
CA PHE A 107 13.85 13.22 -1.63
C PHE A 107 14.36 12.28 -2.74
N LEU A 108 14.85 11.09 -2.37
CA LEU A 108 15.34 10.10 -3.33
C LEU A 108 14.26 9.64 -4.33
N PRO A 109 13.08 9.14 -3.89
CA PRO A 109 12.01 8.74 -4.79
C PRO A 109 11.39 9.91 -5.53
N PHE A 110 11.29 11.10 -4.92
CA PHE A 110 10.86 12.32 -5.62
C PHE A 110 11.79 12.65 -6.80
N SER A 111 13.12 12.53 -6.61
CA SER A 111 14.08 12.76 -7.69
C SER A 111 13.94 11.74 -8.82
N ALA A 112 13.64 10.48 -8.50
CA ALA A 112 13.42 9.43 -9.50
C ALA A 112 12.12 9.64 -10.29
N ILE A 113 11.02 10.02 -9.62
CA ILE A 113 9.74 10.38 -10.27
C ILE A 113 9.93 11.60 -11.18
N TYR A 114 10.70 12.61 -10.76
CA TYR A 114 10.98 13.79 -11.57
C TYR A 114 11.67 13.46 -12.90
N VAL A 115 12.68 12.58 -12.87
CA VAL A 115 13.37 12.10 -14.07
C VAL A 115 12.40 11.36 -14.99
N GLU A 116 11.51 10.56 -14.42
CA GLU A 116 10.48 9.83 -15.16
C GLU A 116 9.51 10.77 -15.89
N LEU A 117 9.04 11.80 -15.18
CA LEU A 117 8.17 12.84 -15.73
C LEU A 117 8.83 13.58 -16.90
N TYR A 118 10.13 13.87 -16.79
CA TYR A 118 10.90 14.49 -17.86
C TYR A 118 10.96 13.61 -19.12
N TYR A 119 11.20 12.29 -18.97
CA TYR A 119 11.21 11.37 -20.12
C TYR A 119 9.84 11.22 -20.76
N ILE A 120 8.77 11.22 -19.95
CA ILE A 120 7.39 11.21 -20.46
C ILE A 120 7.13 12.46 -21.31
N PHE A 121 7.49 13.65 -20.81
CA PHE A 121 7.33 14.88 -21.58
C PHE A 121 8.18 14.86 -22.86
N ALA A 122 9.48 14.54 -22.77
CA ALA A 122 10.35 14.43 -23.94
C ALA A 122 9.79 13.47 -25.01
N SER A 123 9.18 12.37 -24.59
CA SER A 123 8.55 11.39 -25.47
C SER A 123 7.30 11.90 -26.17
N VAL A 124 6.42 12.60 -25.44
CA VAL A 124 5.21 13.20 -26.01
C VAL A 124 5.57 14.17 -27.14
N TRP A 125 6.68 14.91 -27.00
CA TRP A 125 7.18 15.81 -28.04
C TRP A 125 8.02 15.11 -29.13
N GLY A 126 8.66 13.97 -28.82
CA GLY A 126 9.62 13.27 -29.68
C GLY A 126 9.11 12.12 -30.54
N HIS A 127 7.81 11.77 -30.47
CA HIS A 127 7.16 10.77 -31.34
C HIS A 127 7.78 9.35 -31.31
N GLN A 128 8.34 8.91 -30.17
CA GLN A 128 8.98 7.59 -29.97
C GLN A 128 8.28 6.76 -28.88
N ILE A 129 6.95 6.71 -28.91
CA ILE A 129 6.09 6.28 -27.79
C ILE A 129 6.36 4.85 -27.27
N TYR A 130 6.75 3.89 -28.13
CA TYR A 130 6.87 2.49 -27.75
C TYR A 130 8.11 2.16 -26.90
N THR A 131 9.21 2.90 -27.06
CA THR A 131 10.45 2.64 -26.31
C THR A 131 10.34 3.10 -24.85
N ILE A 132 9.49 4.09 -24.59
CA ILE A 132 9.34 4.68 -23.25
C ILE A 132 8.64 3.75 -22.28
N TYR A 133 7.57 3.06 -22.66
CA TYR A 133 6.84 2.17 -21.72
C TYR A 133 7.73 1.06 -21.14
N SER A 134 8.62 0.50 -21.94
CA SER A 134 9.57 -0.54 -21.48
C SER A 134 10.62 0.03 -20.51
N ILE A 135 11.12 1.24 -20.77
CA ILE A 135 12.10 1.91 -19.89
C ILE A 135 11.44 2.36 -18.58
N LEU A 136 10.22 2.91 -18.65
CA LEU A 136 9.41 3.27 -17.49
C LEU A 136 9.20 2.07 -16.56
N PHE A 137 8.88 0.90 -17.12
CA PHE A 137 8.67 -0.31 -16.32
C PHE A 137 9.93 -0.74 -15.56
N ILE A 138 11.11 -0.66 -16.19
CA ILE A 138 12.38 -0.98 -15.53
C ILE A 138 12.70 0.03 -14.43
N ILE A 139 12.50 1.32 -14.70
CA ILE A 139 12.72 2.40 -13.73
C ILE A 139 11.77 2.26 -12.54
N PHE A 140 10.49 1.92 -12.78
CA PHE A 140 9.50 1.66 -11.74
C PHE A 140 9.94 0.52 -10.80
N ILE A 141 10.48 -0.57 -11.33
CA ILE A 141 11.02 -1.66 -10.52
C ILE A 141 12.22 -1.19 -9.67
N ILE A 142 13.15 -0.44 -10.26
CA ILE A 142 14.29 0.12 -9.53
C ILE A 142 13.81 1.08 -8.44
N LEU A 143 12.81 1.91 -8.72
CA LEU A 143 12.16 2.82 -7.77
C LEU A 143 11.60 2.07 -6.56
N LEU A 144 10.89 0.96 -6.79
CA LEU A 144 10.37 0.13 -5.70
C LEU A 144 11.49 -0.45 -4.83
N ILE A 145 12.59 -0.91 -5.45
CA ILE A 145 13.75 -1.46 -4.72
C ILE A 145 14.44 -0.38 -3.89
N VAL A 146 14.70 0.79 -4.47
CA VAL A 146 15.34 1.92 -3.77
C VAL A 146 14.46 2.40 -2.61
N THR A 147 13.16 2.54 -2.84
CA THR A 147 12.19 2.93 -1.81
C THR A 147 12.15 1.92 -0.67
N ALA A 148 12.16 0.62 -0.98
CA ALA A 148 12.24 -0.43 0.03
C ALA A 148 13.55 -0.35 0.83
N PHE A 149 14.69 -0.12 0.18
CA PHE A 149 15.99 0.00 0.85
C PHE A 149 16.07 1.21 1.79
N VAL A 150 15.60 2.38 1.33
CA VAL A 150 15.53 3.60 2.16
C VAL A 150 14.64 3.38 3.38
N ASN A 151 13.47 2.75 3.21
CA ASN A 151 12.58 2.42 4.33
C ASN A 151 13.23 1.46 5.34
N VAL A 152 13.92 0.42 4.88
CA VAL A 152 14.65 -0.52 5.76
C VAL A 152 15.78 0.18 6.51
N ALA A 153 16.54 1.06 5.83
CA ALA A 153 17.62 1.81 6.47
C ALA A 153 17.10 2.77 7.56
N LEU A 154 16.00 3.49 7.28
CA LEU A 154 15.42 4.43 8.25
C LEU A 154 14.81 3.71 9.46
N THR A 155 14.12 2.60 9.23
CA THR A 155 13.62 1.76 10.33
C THR A 155 14.76 1.19 11.16
N TYR A 156 15.85 0.75 10.54
CA TYR A 156 17.05 0.32 11.27
C TYR A 156 17.62 1.44 12.16
N PHE A 157 17.75 2.66 11.64
CA PHE A 157 18.22 3.80 12.44
C PHE A 157 17.25 4.17 13.58
N GLN A 158 15.93 4.01 13.39
CA GLN A 158 14.93 4.22 14.44
C GLN A 158 15.07 3.17 15.55
N LEU A 159 15.21 1.89 15.19
CA LEU A 159 15.43 0.82 16.17
C LEU A 159 16.76 0.99 16.91
N ALA A 160 17.82 1.43 16.22
CA ALA A 160 19.12 1.73 16.82
C ALA A 160 19.09 2.94 17.77
N ALA A 161 18.11 3.83 17.62
CA ALA A 161 17.87 4.96 18.51
C ALA A 161 17.00 4.60 19.74
N GLU A 162 16.74 3.30 19.96
CA GLU A 162 15.84 2.77 20.99
C GLU A 162 14.40 3.29 20.86
N ASP A 163 13.98 3.77 19.69
CA ASP A 163 12.62 4.25 19.46
C ASP A 163 11.68 3.07 19.16
N HIS A 164 10.68 2.89 20.01
CA HIS A 164 9.75 1.77 19.94
C HIS A 164 8.56 2.05 19.00
N GLU A 165 8.38 3.29 18.52
CA GLU A 165 7.26 3.70 17.67
C GLU A 165 7.51 3.49 16.16
N TRP A 166 8.28 2.46 15.81
CA TRP A 166 8.69 2.17 14.43
C TRP A 166 7.53 1.74 13.51
N TRP A 167 6.48 1.11 14.05
CA TRP A 167 5.36 0.55 13.28
C TRP A 167 4.63 1.57 12.41
N TRP A 168 4.15 2.68 13.00
CA TRP A 168 3.44 3.72 12.23
C TRP A 168 4.39 4.59 11.42
N ARG A 169 5.61 4.81 11.91
CA ARG A 169 6.61 5.63 11.23
C ARG A 169 7.16 4.93 9.99
N SER A 170 7.33 3.60 10.00
CA SER A 170 7.72 2.84 8.81
C SER A 170 6.70 2.97 7.68
N PHE A 171 5.40 2.94 8.00
CA PHE A 171 4.32 3.12 7.02
C PHE A 171 4.25 4.55 6.50
N LEU A 172 4.30 5.55 7.38
CA LEU A 172 4.24 6.95 6.99
C LEU A 172 5.49 7.41 6.22
N CYS A 173 6.68 6.88 6.55
CA CYS A 173 7.91 7.22 5.86
C CYS A 173 7.96 6.61 4.46
N GLY A 174 7.46 5.39 4.30
CA GLY A 174 7.33 4.75 2.98
C GLY A 174 6.18 5.29 2.14
N GLY A 175 5.20 5.98 2.76
CA GLY A 175 4.15 6.71 2.04
C GLY A 175 4.51 8.16 1.70
N SER A 176 5.65 8.66 2.18
CA SER A 176 6.15 10.02 1.89
C SER A 176 6.93 10.10 0.57
N THR A 177 7.04 8.98 -0.15
CA THR A 177 7.79 8.78 -1.38
C THR A 177 6.86 8.79 -2.58
#